data_AF-A0A062XXN9-F1
#
_entry.id   AF-A0A062XXN9-F1
#
_cell.length_a   1.000
_cell.length_b   1.000
_cell.length_c   1.000
_cell.angle_alpha   90.00
_cell.angle_beta   90.00
_cell.angle_gamma   90.00
#
_symmetry.space_group_name_H-M   'P 1'
#
loop_
_entity.id
_entity.type
_entity.pdbx_description
1 polymer ?
#
loop_
_entity_poly.entity_id
_entity_poly.type
_entity_poly.pdbx_seq_one_letter_code
_entity_poly.pdbx_strand_id
1 'polypeptide(L)'
;MSGCLIAALVILTLLLLFFWPAGRARFRNVLIRDLRRHLEFLLKVTRDGSFLILEDGKSSRFLQFRKATDNKGGGFLVLDFPDAPWSRCYFEGIARALTDHGVNFTMVETESLECPRFLEVQNIVSAEEAHEIAKILFRELGFAEDAKVNVLLHASGVERVGRSVKG
;
A
#
# COMPACT_ATOMS: atom_id res chain seq x y z
N MET A 1 19.90 -2.95 46.44
CA MET A 1 19.37 -3.96 45.49
C MET A 1 18.65 -3.36 44.26
N SER A 2 18.25 -2.09 44.27
CA SER A 2 17.41 -1.50 43.22
C SER A 2 18.09 -1.26 41.85
N GLY A 3 19.42 -1.07 41.81
CA GLY A 3 20.14 -0.78 40.56
C GLY A 3 20.12 -1.91 39.53
N CYS A 4 20.15 -3.17 39.97
CA CYS A 4 20.13 -4.34 39.09
C CYS A 4 18.78 -4.49 38.35
N LEU A 5 17.67 -4.11 39.00
CA LEU A 5 16.34 -4.12 38.40
C LEU A 5 16.22 -3.08 37.27
N ILE A 6 16.76 -1.88 37.49
CA ILE A 6 16.75 -0.81 36.46
C ILE A 6 17.61 -1.22 35.26
N ALA A 7 18.80 -1.78 35.49
CA ALA A 7 19.66 -2.29 34.41
C ALA A 7 18.97 -3.39 33.60
N ALA A 8 18.30 -4.36 34.27
CA ALA A 8 17.55 -5.40 33.60
C ALA A 8 16.37 -4.85 32.78
N LEU A 9 15.65 -3.84 33.28
CA LEU A 9 14.54 -3.20 32.56
C LEU A 9 15.04 -2.46 31.30
N VAL A 10 16.15 -1.73 31.39
CA VAL A 10 16.75 -1.01 30.25
C VAL A 10 17.24 -2.00 29.20
N ILE A 11 17.93 -3.07 29.60
CA ILE A 11 18.38 -4.14 28.69
C ILE A 11 17.17 -4.82 28.03
N LEU A 12 16.11 -5.14 28.76
CA LEU A 12 14.88 -5.73 28.20
C LEU A 12 14.21 -4.78 27.19
N THR A 13 14.16 -3.49 27.49
CA THR A 13 13.58 -2.48 26.58
C THR A 13 14.39 -2.35 25.29
N LEU A 14 15.73 -2.34 25.41
CA LEU A 14 16.63 -2.31 24.26
C LEU A 14 16.54 -3.60 23.44
N LEU A 15 16.44 -4.77 24.07
CA LEU A 15 16.23 -6.05 23.38
C LEU A 15 14.88 -6.08 22.66
N LEU A 16 13.80 -5.58 23.26
CA LEU A 16 12.49 -5.47 22.60
C LEU A 16 12.51 -4.51 21.40
N LEU A 17 13.28 -3.42 21.46
CA LEU A 17 13.52 -2.54 20.33
C LEU A 17 14.36 -3.19 19.22
N PHE A 18 15.36 -4.00 19.58
CA PHE A 18 16.30 -4.61 18.64
C PHE A 18 15.76 -5.90 17.99
N PHE A 19 14.92 -6.66 18.71
CA PHE A 19 14.22 -7.84 18.21
C PHE A 19 12.83 -7.52 17.63
N TRP A 20 12.42 -6.25 17.59
CA TRP A 20 11.22 -5.87 16.85
C TRP A 20 11.43 -6.24 15.37
N PRO A 21 10.58 -7.08 14.75
CA PRO A 21 10.79 -7.53 13.38
C PRO A 21 10.69 -6.33 12.43
N ALA A 22 11.86 -5.84 12.01
CA ALA A 22 11.96 -4.66 11.18
C ALA A 22 11.38 -4.93 9.78
N GLY A 23 10.20 -4.37 9.54
CA GLY A 23 9.82 -3.93 8.20
C GLY A 23 8.63 -4.64 7.54
N ARG A 24 8.14 -5.80 8.00
CA ARG A 24 7.03 -6.51 7.32
C ARG A 24 5.98 -7.08 8.29
N ALA A 25 4.75 -6.57 8.21
CA ALA A 25 3.59 -7.13 8.89
C ALA A 25 2.62 -7.74 7.86
N ARG A 26 2.15 -8.97 8.09
CA ARG A 26 1.21 -9.66 7.20
C ARG A 26 -0.05 -10.07 7.96
N PHE A 27 -1.19 -9.56 7.52
CA PHE A 27 -2.51 -9.89 8.03
C PHE A 27 -3.23 -10.72 6.96
N ARG A 28 -3.79 -11.87 7.34
CA ARG A 28 -4.52 -12.75 6.42
C ARG A 28 -6.02 -12.57 6.61
N ASN A 29 -6.80 -12.82 5.55
CA ASN A 29 -8.26 -12.88 5.58
C ASN A 29 -8.95 -11.60 6.11
N VAL A 30 -8.39 -10.43 5.82
CA VAL A 30 -8.96 -9.13 6.19
C VAL A 30 -10.11 -8.79 5.25
N LEU A 31 -11.29 -8.46 5.79
CA LEU A 31 -12.44 -8.01 4.98
C LEU A 31 -12.13 -6.65 4.33
N ILE A 32 -12.59 -6.43 3.09
CA ILE A 32 -12.39 -5.15 2.38
C ILE A 32 -12.85 -3.96 3.22
N ARG A 33 -14.02 -4.04 3.87
CA ARG A 33 -14.55 -2.99 4.76
C ARG A 33 -13.65 -2.61 5.94
N ASP A 34 -12.76 -3.51 6.36
CA ASP A 34 -11.85 -3.32 7.51
C ASP A 34 -10.47 -2.78 7.07
N LEU A 35 -10.29 -2.45 5.78
CA LEU A 35 -9.01 -1.97 5.24
C LEU A 35 -8.60 -0.59 5.74
N ARG A 36 -9.57 0.29 6.03
CA ARG A 36 -9.34 1.67 6.47
C ARG A 36 -8.28 1.80 7.57
N ARG A 37 -8.30 0.92 8.58
CA ARG A 37 -7.33 0.96 9.70
C ARG A 37 -5.88 0.70 9.25
N HIS A 38 -5.68 -0.11 8.20
CA HIS A 38 -4.35 -0.44 7.68
C HIS A 38 -3.83 0.67 6.75
N LEU A 39 -4.73 1.31 5.99
CA LEU A 39 -4.43 2.51 5.19
C LEU A 39 -4.12 3.70 6.10
N GLU A 40 -4.84 3.86 7.21
CA GLU A 40 -4.54 4.85 8.26
C GLU A 40 -3.18 4.59 8.91
N PHE A 41 -2.84 3.34 9.20
CA PHE A 41 -1.53 2.97 9.73
C PHE A 41 -0.40 3.30 8.74
N LEU A 42 -0.57 2.96 7.45
CA LEU A 42 0.36 3.34 6.39
C LEU A 42 0.55 4.87 6.36
N LEU A 43 -0.54 5.63 6.23
CA LEU A 43 -0.49 7.08 6.13
C LEU A 43 0.17 7.74 7.34
N LYS A 44 -0.22 7.36 8.57
CA LYS A 44 0.22 8.04 9.81
C LYS A 44 1.53 7.53 10.38
N VAL A 45 1.75 6.22 10.41
CA VAL A 45 2.79 5.60 11.27
C VAL A 45 4.04 5.20 10.50
N THR A 46 3.93 4.86 9.21
CA THR A 46 5.10 4.38 8.45
C THR A 46 5.95 5.52 7.90
N ARG A 47 7.16 5.19 7.44
CA ARG A 47 8.09 6.13 6.80
C ARG A 47 7.68 6.41 5.36
N ASP A 48 8.28 7.45 4.78
CA ASP A 48 8.21 7.68 3.33
C ASP A 48 8.71 6.46 2.55
N GLY A 49 8.12 6.17 1.40
CA GLY A 49 8.44 4.99 0.58
C GLY A 49 7.90 3.66 1.10
N SER A 50 7.32 3.62 2.31
CA SER A 50 6.63 2.43 2.83
C SER A 50 5.38 2.12 2.00
N PHE A 51 4.99 0.85 1.92
CA PHE A 51 3.88 0.43 1.08
C PHE A 51 3.02 -0.65 1.72
N LEU A 52 1.80 -0.78 1.21
CA LEU A 52 0.78 -1.72 1.63
C LEU A 52 0.23 -2.41 0.39
N ILE A 53 0.40 -3.73 0.31
CA ILE A 53 -0.13 -4.57 -0.75
C ILE A 53 -1.40 -5.27 -0.23
N LEU A 54 -2.43 -5.28 -1.06
CA LEU A 54 -3.69 -5.98 -0.85
C LEU A 54 -3.78 -7.12 -1.87
N GLU A 55 -3.42 -8.34 -1.47
CA GLU A 55 -3.42 -9.52 -2.35
C GLU A 55 -4.75 -10.29 -2.23
N ASP A 56 -5.25 -10.83 -3.34
CA ASP A 56 -6.21 -11.93 -3.31
C ASP A 56 -5.56 -13.16 -2.65
N GLY A 57 -6.29 -13.86 -1.78
CA GLY A 57 -5.83 -15.13 -1.22
C GLY A 57 -5.87 -16.30 -2.21
N LYS A 58 -6.53 -16.13 -3.37
CA LYS A 58 -6.79 -17.19 -4.36
C LYS A 58 -6.16 -16.95 -5.73
N SER A 59 -5.65 -15.75 -6.02
CA SER A 59 -5.07 -15.40 -7.32
C SER A 59 -3.91 -14.42 -7.17
N SER A 60 -3.18 -14.18 -8.26
CA SER A 60 -2.07 -13.21 -8.29
C SER A 60 -2.51 -11.74 -8.41
N ARG A 61 -3.81 -11.44 -8.27
CA ARG A 61 -4.34 -10.06 -8.32
C ARG A 61 -3.99 -9.32 -7.02
N PHE A 62 -3.51 -8.09 -7.14
CA PHE A 62 -3.23 -7.23 -5.99
C PHE A 62 -3.49 -5.75 -6.28
N LEU A 63 -3.65 -4.96 -5.22
CA LEU A 63 -3.56 -3.50 -5.24
C LEU A 63 -2.39 -3.04 -4.36
N GLN A 64 -1.73 -1.95 -4.71
CA GLN A 64 -0.62 -1.39 -3.93
C GLN A 64 -0.86 0.09 -3.62
N PHE A 65 -0.80 0.43 -2.33
CA PHE A 65 -0.68 1.81 -1.85
C PHE A 65 0.74 2.06 -1.36
N ARG A 66 1.30 3.23 -1.65
CA ARG A 66 2.61 3.68 -1.19
C ARG A 66 2.44 5.00 -0.44
N LYS A 67 3.11 5.16 0.71
CA LYS A 67 3.25 6.44 1.36
C LYS A 67 4.27 7.29 0.61
N ALA A 68 3.88 8.51 0.31
CA ALA A 68 4.72 9.58 -0.19
C ALA A 68 4.64 10.77 0.77
N THR A 69 5.62 11.67 0.70
CA THR A 69 5.73 12.86 1.54
C THR A 69 6.03 14.05 0.65
N ASP A 70 5.30 15.15 0.83
CA ASP A 70 5.52 16.38 0.08
C ASP A 70 6.74 17.17 0.60
N ASN A 71 7.12 18.21 -0.14
CA ASN A 71 8.25 19.09 0.22
C ASN A 71 8.04 19.89 1.53
N LYS A 72 6.85 19.83 2.14
CA LYS A 72 6.50 20.46 3.42
C LYS A 72 6.42 19.45 4.57
N GLY A 73 6.67 18.16 4.32
CA GLY A 73 6.54 17.07 5.31
C GLY A 73 5.13 16.49 5.44
N GLY A 74 4.17 16.92 4.61
CA GLY A 74 2.82 16.38 4.54
C GLY A 74 2.81 14.98 3.91
N GLY A 75 2.33 13.98 4.65
CA GLY A 75 2.21 12.61 4.14
C GLY A 75 0.91 12.41 3.35
N PHE A 76 1.00 11.70 2.23
CA PHE A 76 -0.14 11.27 1.41
C PHE A 76 0.08 9.84 0.89
N LEU A 77 -0.96 9.21 0.38
CA LEU A 77 -0.85 7.92 -0.31
C LEU A 77 -0.87 8.11 -1.83
N VAL A 78 -0.17 7.22 -2.51
CA VAL A 78 -0.21 7.02 -3.97
C VAL A 78 -0.68 5.60 -4.22
N LEU A 79 -1.63 5.41 -5.13
CA LEU A 79 -2.01 4.10 -5.65
C LEU A 79 -1.50 3.96 -7.08
N ASP A 80 -0.81 2.86 -7.36
CA ASP A 80 -0.27 2.50 -8.67
C ASP A 80 -1.05 1.28 -9.22
N PHE A 81 -1.75 1.40 -10.34
CA PHE A 81 -2.35 0.26 -11.06
C PHE A 81 -1.65 0.00 -12.41
N PRO A 82 -0.99 -1.16 -12.61
CA PRO A 82 -0.16 -1.44 -13.79
C PRO A 82 -0.95 -1.88 -15.04
N ASP A 83 -0.45 -1.58 -16.24
CA ASP A 83 -0.80 -2.29 -17.49
C ASP A 83 0.14 -3.49 -17.73
N ALA A 84 0.07 -4.47 -16.83
CA ALA A 84 0.87 -5.69 -16.87
C ALA A 84 0.04 -6.88 -17.38
N PRO A 85 0.65 -8.02 -17.80
CA PRO A 85 -0.08 -9.15 -18.38
C PRO A 85 -1.24 -9.70 -17.53
N TRP A 86 -1.16 -9.61 -16.20
CA TRP A 86 -2.22 -10.05 -15.28
C TRP A 86 -3.35 -9.03 -15.10
N SER A 87 -3.08 -7.74 -15.33
CA SER A 87 -3.98 -6.61 -15.03
C SER A 87 -4.57 -5.93 -16.28
N ARG A 88 -3.96 -6.14 -17.46
CA ARG A 88 -4.30 -5.48 -18.72
C ARG A 88 -5.78 -5.53 -19.09
N CYS A 89 -6.45 -6.66 -18.86
CA CYS A 89 -7.88 -6.80 -19.15
C CYS A 89 -8.79 -5.94 -18.26
N TYR A 90 -8.30 -5.49 -17.09
CA TYR A 90 -9.01 -4.59 -16.17
C TYR A 90 -8.62 -3.12 -16.35
N PHE A 91 -7.48 -2.82 -17.00
CA PHE A 91 -6.87 -1.49 -17.03
C PHE A 91 -7.83 -0.40 -17.55
N GLU A 92 -8.41 -0.62 -18.73
CA GLU A 92 -9.38 0.31 -19.34
C GLU A 92 -10.74 0.34 -18.61
N GLY A 93 -11.05 -0.68 -17.80
CA GLY A 93 -12.24 -0.68 -16.93
C GLY A 93 -12.02 0.20 -15.71
N ILE A 94 -10.90 0.01 -15.01
CA ILE A 94 -10.48 0.80 -13.85
C ILE A 94 -10.29 2.28 -14.21
N ALA A 95 -9.69 2.61 -15.35
CA ALA A 95 -9.57 3.99 -15.81
C ALA A 95 -10.94 4.69 -15.96
N ARG A 96 -11.93 3.98 -16.54
CA ARG A 96 -13.32 4.47 -16.65
C ARG A 96 -13.99 4.59 -15.28
N ALA A 97 -13.92 3.56 -14.44
CA ALA A 97 -14.51 3.59 -13.11
C ALA A 97 -13.93 4.72 -12.23
N LEU A 98 -12.63 5.00 -12.30
CA LEU A 98 -12.02 6.15 -11.63
C LEU A 98 -12.60 7.48 -12.16
N THR A 99 -12.76 7.61 -13.48
CA THR A 99 -13.37 8.79 -14.12
C THR A 99 -14.84 8.97 -13.69
N ASP A 100 -15.64 7.91 -13.75
CA ASP A 100 -17.07 7.91 -13.42
C ASP A 100 -17.32 8.24 -11.94
N HIS A 101 -16.37 7.89 -11.06
CA HIS A 101 -16.38 8.26 -9.64
C HIS A 101 -15.69 9.61 -9.33
N GLY A 102 -15.23 10.35 -10.34
CA GLY A 102 -14.58 11.65 -10.16
C GLY A 102 -13.21 11.60 -9.50
N VAL A 103 -12.54 10.45 -9.50
CA VAL A 103 -11.20 10.26 -8.94
C VAL A 103 -10.16 10.69 -9.97
N ASN A 104 -9.39 11.73 -9.65
CA ASN A 104 -8.30 12.19 -10.50
C ASN A 104 -7.14 11.19 -10.51
N PHE A 105 -6.71 10.77 -11.70
CA PHE A 105 -5.52 9.94 -11.90
C PHE A 105 -4.68 10.48 -13.07
N THR A 106 -3.40 10.14 -13.08
CA THR A 106 -2.50 10.38 -14.21
C THR A 106 -2.14 9.06 -14.87
N MET A 107 -1.87 9.09 -16.17
CA MET A 107 -1.28 7.95 -16.87
C MET A 107 0.25 8.17 -16.91
N VAL A 108 0.99 7.24 -16.33
CA VAL A 108 2.46 7.33 -16.19
C VAL A 108 3.10 6.24 -17.03
N GLU A 109 3.75 6.64 -18.12
CA GLU A 109 4.51 5.73 -18.99
C GLU A 109 5.81 5.25 -18.33
N THR A 110 6.29 4.07 -18.74
CA THR A 110 7.59 3.53 -18.33
C THR A 110 8.30 2.83 -19.50
N GLU A 111 9.62 2.68 -19.38
CA GLU A 111 10.45 1.97 -20.35
C GLU A 111 10.26 0.43 -20.32
N SER A 112 9.45 -0.10 -19.39
CA SER A 112 9.24 -1.54 -19.26
C SER A 112 8.28 -2.09 -20.30
N LEU A 113 8.76 -2.96 -21.18
CA LEU A 113 7.93 -3.70 -22.15
C LEU A 113 6.85 -4.57 -21.48
N GLU A 114 7.10 -5.04 -20.25
CA GLU A 114 6.13 -5.85 -19.50
C GLU A 114 5.07 -5.00 -18.79
N CYS A 115 5.35 -3.72 -18.52
CA CYS A 115 4.43 -2.81 -17.84
C CYS A 115 4.61 -1.37 -18.37
N PRO A 116 4.20 -1.10 -19.63
CA PRO A 116 4.52 0.15 -20.33
C PRO A 116 3.87 1.39 -19.71
N ARG A 117 2.84 1.22 -18.88
CA ARG A 117 2.14 2.34 -18.23
C ARG A 117 1.47 1.93 -16.93
N PHE A 118 1.17 2.94 -16.10
CA PHE A 118 0.43 2.84 -14.85
C PHE A 118 -0.70 3.88 -14.83
N LEU A 119 -1.81 3.58 -14.16
CA LEU A 119 -2.72 4.59 -13.61
C LEU A 119 -2.18 4.95 -12.22
N GLU A 120 -1.78 6.20 -12.01
CA GLU A 120 -1.27 6.68 -10.72
C GLU A 120 -2.31 7.64 -10.11
N VAL A 121 -2.91 7.25 -8.98
CA VAL A 121 -3.77 8.12 -8.17
C VAL A 121 -2.92 8.73 -7.07
N GLN A 122 -2.68 10.03 -7.14
CA GLN A 122 -1.80 10.76 -6.22
C GLN A 122 -2.60 11.58 -5.19
N ASN A 123 -1.91 12.14 -4.20
CA ASN A 123 -2.43 13.09 -3.22
C ASN A 123 -3.63 12.57 -2.39
N ILE A 124 -3.71 11.26 -2.18
CA ILE A 124 -4.75 10.64 -1.34
C ILE A 124 -4.42 10.96 0.12
N VAL A 125 -5.07 11.98 0.70
CA VAL A 125 -4.72 12.54 2.01
C VAL A 125 -5.46 11.88 3.17
N SER A 126 -6.43 11.00 2.91
CA SER A 126 -7.19 10.33 3.96
C SER A 126 -7.30 8.82 3.75
N ALA A 127 -7.40 8.09 4.86
CA ALA A 127 -7.63 6.64 4.83
C ALA A 127 -9.05 6.27 4.36
N GLU A 128 -10.01 7.19 4.44
CA GLU A 128 -11.38 7.01 3.94
C GLU A 128 -11.41 7.08 2.41
N GLU A 129 -10.81 8.13 1.83
CA GLU A 129 -10.61 8.28 0.39
C GLU A 129 -9.84 7.09 -0.21
N ALA A 130 -8.73 6.70 0.42
CA ALA A 130 -7.96 5.51 0.02
C ALA A 130 -8.80 4.22 0.04
N HIS A 131 -9.72 4.10 1.01
CA HIS A 131 -10.59 2.94 1.16
C HIS A 131 -11.70 2.92 0.09
N GLU A 132 -12.31 4.06 -0.23
CA GLU A 132 -13.29 4.17 -1.32
C GLU A 132 -12.65 3.92 -2.69
N ILE A 133 -11.45 4.46 -2.96
CA ILE A 133 -10.68 4.14 -4.17
C ILE A 133 -10.37 2.64 -4.25
N ALA A 134 -9.96 2.01 -3.14
CA ALA A 134 -9.73 0.57 -3.11
C ALA A 134 -11.01 -0.22 -3.44
N LYS A 135 -12.18 0.18 -2.93
CA LYS A 135 -13.47 -0.46 -3.21
C LYS A 135 -13.86 -0.37 -4.70
N ILE A 136 -13.62 0.77 -5.35
CA ILE A 136 -13.84 0.94 -6.80
C ILE A 136 -12.99 -0.08 -7.56
N LEU A 137 -11.67 -0.12 -7.30
CA LEU A 137 -10.78 -1.05 -8.00
C LEU A 137 -11.08 -2.51 -7.69
N PHE A 138 -11.47 -2.86 -6.45
CA PHE A 138 -11.86 -4.23 -6.11
C PHE A 138 -13.13 -4.67 -6.85
N ARG A 139 -14.11 -3.78 -7.04
CA ARG A 139 -15.32 -4.07 -7.82
C ARG A 139 -14.96 -4.37 -9.28
N GLU A 140 -14.14 -3.54 -9.92
CA GLU A 140 -13.68 -3.75 -11.30
C GLU A 140 -12.80 -5.00 -11.46
N LEU A 141 -12.01 -5.33 -10.46
CA LEU A 141 -11.25 -6.58 -10.41
C LEU A 141 -12.15 -7.82 -10.14
N GLY A 142 -13.45 -7.65 -9.90
CA GLY A 142 -14.41 -8.73 -9.69
C GLY A 142 -14.39 -9.35 -8.28
N PHE A 143 -14.07 -8.57 -7.25
CA PHE A 143 -14.20 -8.98 -5.86
C PHE A 143 -15.62 -8.71 -5.32
N ALA A 144 -16.13 -9.60 -4.48
CA ALA A 144 -17.37 -9.36 -3.72
C ALA A 144 -17.14 -8.33 -2.60
N GLU A 145 -18.19 -7.65 -2.15
CA GLU A 145 -18.09 -6.60 -1.11
C GLU A 145 -17.65 -7.14 0.26
N ASP A 146 -17.93 -8.43 0.54
CA ASP A 146 -17.49 -9.16 1.73
C ASP A 146 -16.20 -9.96 1.50
N ALA A 147 -15.52 -9.78 0.36
CA ALA A 147 -14.30 -10.50 0.05
C ALA A 147 -13.19 -10.21 1.06
N LYS A 148 -12.31 -11.21 1.20
CA LYS A 148 -11.18 -11.19 2.13
C LYS A 148 -9.87 -11.16 1.37
N VAL A 149 -9.01 -10.21 1.72
CA VAL A 149 -7.68 -10.02 1.14
C VAL A 149 -6.60 -10.28 2.18
N ASN A 150 -5.38 -10.54 1.71
CA ASN A 150 -4.18 -10.51 2.54
C ASN A 150 -3.61 -9.09 2.49
N VAL A 151 -3.37 -8.49 3.65
CA VAL A 151 -2.71 -7.19 3.77
C VAL A 151 -1.25 -7.42 4.12
N LEU A 152 -0.34 -6.92 3.28
CA LEU A 152 1.10 -6.95 3.51
C LEU A 152 1.58 -5.51 3.63
N LEU A 153 1.91 -5.12 4.85
CA LEU A 153 2.51 -3.82 5.11
C LEU A 153 4.03 -3.97 5.11
N HIS A 154 4.71 -3.25 4.22
CA HIS A 154 6.15 -3.10 4.24
C HIS A 154 6.53 -1.68 4.70
N ALA A 155 7.05 -1.58 5.93
CA ALA A 155 7.75 -0.39 6.37
C ALA A 155 9.18 -0.42 5.81
N SER A 156 9.47 0.42 4.82
CA SER A 156 10.79 0.58 4.20
C SER A 156 11.02 2.03 3.76
N GLY A 157 12.29 2.39 3.50
CA GLY A 157 12.67 3.65 2.84
C GLY A 157 12.98 3.53 1.35
N VAL A 158 13.19 2.29 0.84
CA VAL A 158 13.44 1.91 -0.58
C VAL A 158 12.97 0.45 -0.71
N GLU A 159 12.45 -0.12 -1.80
CA GLU A 159 12.40 0.25 -3.22
C GLU A 159 10.99 -0.06 -3.80
N ARG A 160 10.74 0.30 -5.07
CA ARG A 160 9.52 -0.12 -5.80
C ARG A 160 9.64 -1.58 -6.24
N VAL A 161 8.62 -2.40 -5.96
CA VAL A 161 8.40 -3.66 -6.69
C VAL A 161 7.99 -3.29 -8.12
N GLY A 162 8.93 -3.39 -9.08
CA GLY A 162 8.66 -3.21 -10.51
C GLY A 162 9.23 -1.97 -11.20
N ARG A 163 9.99 -1.10 -10.52
CA ARG A 163 10.83 -0.08 -11.22
C ARG A 163 12.31 -0.32 -10.91
N SER A 164 13.04 -0.85 -11.88
CA SER A 164 14.47 -0.53 -12.00
C SER A 164 14.58 0.79 -12.75
N VAL A 165 14.70 1.89 -12.02
CA VAL A 165 15.16 3.17 -12.60
C VAL A 165 16.64 3.29 -12.25
N LYS A 166 17.50 3.08 -13.24
CA LYS A 166 18.92 3.38 -13.12
C LYS A 166 19.16 4.84 -13.48
N GLY A 167 19.84 5.55 -12.58
CA GLY A 167 20.71 6.71 -12.85
C GLY A 167 20.04 7.90 -13.53
#